data_AF-A0A7J3Q9W4-F1
#
_entry.id   AF-A0A7J3Q9W4-F1
#
_cell.length_a   1.000
_cell.length_b   1.000
_cell.length_c   1.000
_cell.angle_alpha   90.00
_cell.angle_beta   90.00
_cell.angle_gamma   90.00
#
_symmetry.space_group_name_H-M   'P 1'
#
loop_
_entity.id
_entity.type
_entity.pdbx_description
1 polymer ?
#
loop_
_entity_poly.entity_id
_entity_poly.type
_entity_poly.pdbx_seq_one_letter_code
_entity_poly.pdbx_strand_id
1 'polypeptide(L)' 'MSVAWFVFLVSWAVGWALRGSPIPFRNLKRAGQSLIEDSVLAAFWLALGTTIFALISYIASSISLPMPPPPAP' A
#
# COMPACT_ATOMS: atom_id res chain seq x y z
N MET A 1 7.36 -3.16 4.26
CA MET A 1 6.09 -2.42 4.02
C MET A 1 6.32 -0.98 3.60
N SER A 2 7.13 -0.22 4.34
CA SER A 2 7.25 1.24 4.19
C SER A 2 7.75 1.69 2.83
N VAL A 3 8.66 0.93 2.19
CA VAL A 3 9.18 1.25 0.85
C VAL A 3 8.10 1.17 -0.22
N ALA A 4 7.20 0.18 -0.16
CA ALA A 4 6.13 0.02 -1.14
C ALA A 4 5.08 1.15 -1.06
N TRP A 5 4.69 1.52 0.17
CA TRP A 5 3.80 2.66 0.40
C TRP A 5 4.45 3.99 0.00
N PHE A 6 5.75 4.13 0.22
CA PHE A 6 6.50 5.30 -0.21
C PHE A 6 6.53 5.44 -1.74
N VAL A 7 6.83 4.37 -2.47
CA VAL A 7 6.82 4.36 -3.93
C VAL A 7 5.41 4.67 -4.47
N PHE A 8 4.36 4.11 -3.86
CA PHE A 8 2.98 4.48 -4.19
C PHE A 8 2.73 5.97 -4.02
N LEU A 9 3.08 6.56 -2.87
CA LEU A 9 2.84 7.97 -2.59
C LEU A 9 3.59 8.88 -3.55
N VAL A 10 4.83 8.54 -3.89
CA VAL A 10 5.64 9.29 -4.87
C VAL A 10 4.99 9.21 -6.26
N SER A 11 4.67 8.02 -6.75
CA SER A 11 4.06 7.85 -8.07
C SER A 11 2.69 8.54 -8.17
N TRP A 12 1.89 8.47 -7.11
CA TRP A 12 0.60 9.16 -7.04
C TRP A 12 0.74 10.68 -7.02
N ALA A 13 1.64 11.22 -6.19
CA ALA A 13 1.91 12.66 -6.12
C ALA A 13 2.46 13.20 -7.46
N VAL A 14 3.37 12.47 -8.09
CA VAL A 14 3.91 12.81 -9.42
C VAL A 14 2.82 12.77 -10.48
N GLY A 15 1.95 11.76 -10.47
CA GLY A 15 0.82 11.68 -11.39
C GLY A 15 -0.12 12.88 -11.30
N TRP A 16 -0.44 13.33 -10.09
CA TRP A 16 -1.21 14.57 -9.87
C TRP A 16 -0.46 15.83 -10.30
N ALA A 17 0.85 15.92 -10.03
CA ALA A 17 1.67 17.04 -10.47
C ALA A 17 1.70 17.17 -12.00
N LEU A 18 1.80 16.05 -12.72
CA LEU A 18 1.77 16.01 -14.19
C LEU A 18 0.39 16.37 -14.75
N ARG A 19 -0.70 15.91 -14.11
CA ARG A 19 -2.07 16.19 -14.55
C ARG A 19 -2.52 17.62 -14.26
N GLY A 20 -2.15 18.15 -13.09
CA GLY A 20 -2.51 19.50 -12.61
C GLY A 20 -1.63 20.61 -13.19
N SER A 21 -0.55 20.24 -13.88
CA SER A 21 0.34 21.20 -14.52
C SER A 21 -0.39 22.07 -15.57
N PRO A 22 -0.17 23.41 -15.58
CA PRO A 22 -0.75 24.32 -16.57
C PRO A 22 -0.16 24.17 -17.97
N ILE A 23 0.68 23.15 -18.18
CA ILE A 23 1.41 22.88 -19.42
C ILE A 23 0.45 22.29 -20.49
N PRO A 24 0.36 22.87 -21.71
CA PRO A 24 -0.61 22.49 -22.74
C PRO A 24 -0.17 21.26 -23.57
N PHE A 25 0.46 20.26 -22.93
CA PHE A 25 0.87 19.02 -23.59
C PHE A 25 -0.14 17.91 -23.30
N ARG A 26 -0.95 17.57 -24.31
CA ARG A 26 -2.00 16.52 -24.20
C ARG A 26 -1.44 15.16 -23.78
N ASN A 27 -0.25 14.82 -24.25
CA ASN A 27 0.42 13.56 -23.92
C ASN A 27 0.86 13.50 -22.46
N LEU A 28 1.28 14.63 -21.88
CA LEU A 28 1.74 14.72 -20.49
C LEU A 28 0.57 14.51 -19.52
N LYS A 29 -0.60 15.09 -19.84
CA LYS A 29 -1.82 14.88 -19.06
C LYS A 29 -2.30 13.42 -19.09
N ARG A 30 -2.17 12.74 -20.23
CA ARG A 30 -2.48 11.30 -20.36
C ARG A 30 -1.53 10.43 -19.54
N ALA A 31 -0.23 10.70 -19.58
CA ALA A 31 0.77 9.99 -18.78
C ALA A 31 0.55 10.18 -17.27
N GLY A 32 0.21 11.41 -16.84
CA GLY A 32 -0.16 11.67 -15.45
C GLY A 32 -1.41 10.89 -15.02
N GLN A 33 -2.40 10.77 -15.91
CA GLN A 33 -3.61 9.99 -15.64
C GLN A 33 -3.34 8.49 -15.53
N SER A 34 -2.55 7.90 -16.43
CA SER A 34 -2.20 6.47 -16.33
C SER A 34 -1.37 6.17 -15.07
N LEU A 35 -0.44 7.07 -14.70
CA LEU A 35 0.33 6.92 -13.47
C LEU A 35 -0.55 6.93 -12.22
N ILE A 36 -1.58 7.79 -12.17
CA ILE A 36 -2.53 7.80 -11.06
C ILE A 36 -3.32 6.48 -11.01
N GLU A 37 -3.82 6.01 -12.16
CA GLU A 37 -4.60 4.77 -12.26
C GLU A 37 -3.80 3.56 -11.80
N ASP A 38 -2.59 3.40 -12.32
CA ASP A 38 -1.67 2.31 -11.95
C ASP A 38 -1.29 2.38 -10.46
N SER A 39 -1.06 3.59 -9.93
CA SER A 39 -0.72 3.80 -8.51
C SER A 39 -1.88 3.41 -7.59
N VAL A 40 -3.11 3.76 -7.94
CA VAL A 40 -4.31 3.41 -7.15
C VAL A 40 -4.53 1.90 -7.15
N LEU A 41 -4.35 1.24 -8.30
CA LEU A 41 -4.47 -0.21 -8.41
C LEU A 41 -3.37 -0.92 -7.60
N ALA A 42 -2.13 -0.42 -7.65
CA ALA A 42 -1.04 -0.93 -6.84
C ALA A 42 -1.32 -0.78 -5.33
N ALA A 43 -1.83 0.37 -4.88
CA ALA A 43 -2.21 0.60 -3.49
C ALA A 43 -3.33 -0.33 -3.02
N PHE A 44 -4.31 -0.60 -3.89
CA PHE A 44 -5.38 -1.54 -3.61
C PHE A 44 -4.82 -2.95 -3.36
N TRP A 45 -3.95 -3.44 -4.24
CA TRP A 45 -3.31 -4.74 -4.08
C TRP A 45 -2.41 -4.81 -2.84
N LEU A 46 -1.65 -3.75 -2.55
CA LEU A 46 -0.86 -3.67 -1.33
C LEU A 46 -1.78 -3.77 -0.10
N ALA A 47 -2.82 -2.95 -0.01
CA ALA A 47 -3.75 -2.97 1.12
C ALA A 47 -4.37 -4.37 1.32
N LEU A 48 -4.85 -5.01 0.26
CA LEU A 48 -5.40 -6.37 0.35
C LEU A 48 -4.37 -7.40 0.81
N GLY A 49 -3.18 -7.41 0.22
CA GLY A 49 -2.12 -8.34 0.60
C GLY A 49 -1.74 -8.20 2.08
N THR A 50 -1.63 -6.95 2.57
CA THR A 50 -1.32 -6.69 3.97
C THR A 50 -2.43 -7.13 4.92
N THR A 51 -3.69 -6.95 4.52
CA THR A 51 -4.86 -7.34 5.32
C THR A 51 -4.96 -8.86 5.44
N ILE A 52 -4.82 -9.58 4.31
CA ILE A 52 -4.86 -11.05 4.29
C ILE A 52 -3.70 -11.62 5.12
N PHE A 53 -2.50 -11.10 4.95
CA PHE A 53 -1.34 -11.55 5.72
C PHE A 53 -1.50 -11.30 7.22
N ALA A 54 -2.02 -10.14 7.61
CA ALA A 54 -2.32 -9.82 9.00
C ALA A 54 -3.36 -10.78 9.59
N LEU A 55 -4.41 -11.09 8.83
CA LEU A 55 -5.45 -12.05 9.25
C LEU A 55 -4.87 -13.45 9.48
N ILE A 56 -4.06 -13.96 8.55
CA ILE A 56 -3.41 -15.27 8.70
C ILE A 56 -2.48 -15.28 9.91
N SER A 57 -1.69 -14.22 10.09
CA SER A 57 -0.77 -14.08 11.22
C SER A 57 -1.52 -14.05 12.55
N TYR A 58 -2.67 -13.37 12.61
CA TYR A 58 -3.53 -13.32 13.77
C TYR A 58 -4.07 -14.72 14.13
N ILE A 59 -4.58 -15.46 13.14
CA ILE A 59 -5.07 -16.83 13.35
C ILE A 59 -3.93 -17.74 13.83
N ALA A 60 -2.76 -17.68 13.18
CA ALA A 60 -1.60 -18.48 13.57
C ALA A 60 -1.12 -18.18 15.01
N SER A 61 -1.14 -16.91 15.42
CA SER A 61 -0.77 -16.51 16.78
C SER A 61 -1.75 -17.03 17.84
N SER A 62 -3.03 -17.14 17.49
CA SER A 62 -4.07 -17.65 18.40
C SER A 62 -3.89 -19.13 18.72
N ILE A 63 -3.31 -19.90 17.80
CA ILE A 63 -3.10 -21.35 17.93
C ILE A 63 -1.78 -21.67 18.66
N SER A 64 -0.81 -20.77 18.61
CA SER A 64 0.57 -21.01 19.05
C SER A 64 0.88 -20.56 20.48
N LEU A 65 -0.12 -20.26 21.31
CA LEU A 65 0.11 -19.82 22.69
C LEU A 65 0.82 -20.92 23.52
N PRO A 66 2.10 -20.73 23.92
CA PRO A 66 2.72 -21.62 24.89
C PRO A 66 2.03 -21.43 26.25
N MET A 67 1.84 -22.53 27.00
CA MET A 67 1.21 -22.47 28.32
C MET A 67 1.90 -21.41 29.19
N PRO A 68 1.13 -20.46 29.80
CA PRO A 68 1.72 -19.45 30.66
C PRO A 68 2.48 -20.12 31.80
N PRO A 69 3.66 -19.60 32.19
CA PRO A 69 4.41 -20.16 33.31
C PRO A 69 3.55 -20.09 34.58
N PRO A 70 3.59 -21.12 35.45
CA PRO A 70 2.80 -21.12 36.68
C PRO A 70 3.15 -19.90 37.55
N PRO A 71 2.18 -19.34 38.30
CA PRO A 71 2.42 -18.20 39.17
C PRO A 71 3.56 -18.51 40.14
N ALA A 72 4.55 -17.61 40.21
CA ALA A 72 5.59 -17.68 41.24
C ALA A 72 4.96 -17.38 42.62
N PRO A 73 5.37 -18.10 43.69
CA PRO A 73 4.85 -17.92 45.04
C PRO A 73 5.19 -16.56 45.64
#